data_AF-A0A6A6Z6A4-F1
#
_entry.id   AF-A0A6A6Z6A4-F1
#
_cell.length_a   1.000
_cell.length_b   1.000
_cell.length_c   1.000
_cell.angle_alpha   90.00
_cell.angle_beta   90.00
_cell.angle_gamma   90.00
#
_symmetry.space_group_name_H-M   'P 1'
#
loop_
_entity.id
_entity.type
_entity.pdbx_description
1 polymer ?
#
loop_
_entity_poly.entity_id
_entity_poly.type
_entity_poly.pdbx_seq_one_letter_code
_entity_poly.pdbx_strand_id
1 'polypeptide(L)'
;MAEGITVSSSVPLPKGYGFLPKGSVYRTIHGQRLTREAGETLFIVLHPKTKLRIGIRIPSRILREVQRQDALTKAARLAATHRRDENIERQARDVLRKLYPKIPSSVLEQCLHRAFKKRAGRIGRCVSPP
;
A
#
# COMPACT_ATOMS: atom_id res chain seq x y z
N MET A 1 -13.16 -2.38 8.67
CA MET A 1 -12.15 -3.33 9.20
C MET A 1 -12.21 -4.60 8.35
N ALA A 2 -11.10 -5.30 8.10
CA ALA A 2 -11.16 -6.49 7.26
C ALA A 2 -11.93 -7.61 7.99
N GLU A 3 -13.10 -7.97 7.48
CA GLU A 3 -13.93 -9.04 7.99
C GLU A 3 -13.27 -10.38 7.65
N GLY A 4 -13.00 -11.21 8.65
CA GLY A 4 -12.30 -12.48 8.52
C GLY A 4 -12.05 -13.13 9.88
N ILE A 5 -11.87 -14.45 9.88
CA ILE A 5 -11.66 -15.23 11.11
C ILE A 5 -10.23 -14.99 11.60
N THR A 6 -10.09 -14.59 12.84
CA THR A 6 -8.77 -14.36 13.45
C THR A 6 -8.21 -15.67 14.00
N VAL A 7 -6.97 -16.02 13.62
CA VAL A 7 -6.30 -17.25 14.04
C VAL A 7 -4.88 -16.95 14.52
N SER A 8 -4.40 -17.72 15.50
CA SER A 8 -2.99 -17.72 15.88
C SER A 8 -2.14 -18.37 14.79
N SER A 9 -0.91 -17.91 14.59
CA SER A 9 0.02 -18.54 13.65
C SER A 9 0.37 -19.98 14.01
N SER A 10 0.19 -20.37 15.29
CA SER A 10 0.38 -21.74 15.78
C SER A 10 -0.71 -22.71 15.32
N VAL A 11 -1.89 -22.22 14.91
CA VAL A 11 -2.96 -23.07 14.38
C VAL A 11 -2.51 -23.65 13.03
N PRO A 12 -2.66 -24.96 12.77
CA PRO A 12 -2.34 -25.55 11.47
C PRO A 12 -2.99 -24.81 10.30
N LEU A 13 -2.33 -24.85 9.14
CA LEU A 13 -2.85 -24.22 7.92
C LEU A 13 -4.02 -25.08 7.39
N PRO A 14 -5.20 -24.50 7.10
CA PRO A 14 -6.30 -25.25 6.50
C PRO A 14 -5.88 -25.87 5.15
N LYS A 15 -6.43 -27.05 4.83
CA LYS A 15 -6.13 -27.73 3.56
C LYS A 15 -6.52 -26.84 2.38
N GLY A 16 -5.62 -26.69 1.40
CA GLY A 16 -5.85 -25.85 0.23
C GLY A 16 -5.67 -24.35 0.46
N TYR A 17 -5.22 -23.94 1.65
CA TYR A 17 -4.86 -22.55 1.96
C TYR A 17 -3.35 -22.34 1.94
N GLY A 18 -2.95 -21.10 1.69
CA GLY A 18 -1.58 -20.63 1.74
C GLY A 18 -1.45 -19.42 2.66
N PHE A 19 -0.26 -19.21 3.21
CA PHE A 19 0.03 -18.04 4.05
C PHE A 19 0.62 -16.89 3.23
N LEU A 20 -0.01 -15.72 3.33
CA LEU A 20 0.49 -14.46 2.79
C LEU A 20 1.02 -13.58 3.93
N PRO A 21 2.35 -13.38 4.04
CA PRO A 21 2.91 -12.51 5.07
C PRO A 21 2.56 -11.04 4.83
N LYS A 22 2.50 -10.28 5.92
CA LYS A 22 2.40 -8.82 5.88
C LYS A 22 3.65 -8.23 5.20
N GLY A 23 3.46 -7.21 4.38
CA GLY A 23 4.58 -6.45 3.78
C GLY A 23 4.24 -5.78 2.45
N SER A 24 3.41 -6.43 1.63
CA SER A 24 2.87 -5.81 0.42
C SER A 24 1.41 -5.44 0.63
N VAL A 25 1.14 -4.13 0.67
CA VAL A 25 -0.23 -3.59 0.74
C VAL A 25 -1.05 -4.08 -0.44
N TYR A 26 -0.48 -4.05 -1.65
CA TYR A 26 -1.14 -4.56 -2.85
C TYR A 26 -1.54 -6.03 -2.72
N ARG A 27 -0.58 -6.92 -2.40
CA ARG A 27 -0.87 -8.36 -2.29
C ARG A 27 -1.92 -8.62 -1.21
N THR A 28 -1.85 -7.90 -0.10
CA THR A 28 -2.80 -8.05 1.01
C THR A 28 -4.21 -7.63 0.60
N ILE A 29 -4.39 -6.41 0.08
CA ILE A 29 -5.70 -5.90 -0.34
C ILE A 29 -6.27 -6.78 -1.46
N HIS A 30 -5.46 -7.10 -2.46
CA HIS A 30 -5.89 -7.88 -3.62
C HIS A 30 -6.26 -9.31 -3.23
N GLY A 31 -5.45 -9.97 -2.38
CA GLY A 31 -5.74 -11.29 -1.85
C GLY A 31 -7.02 -11.32 -1.01
N GLN A 32 -7.22 -10.33 -0.14
CA GLN A 32 -8.46 -10.20 0.63
C GLN A 32 -9.68 -10.01 -0.28
N ARG A 33 -9.57 -9.14 -1.29
CA ARG A 33 -10.66 -8.88 -2.25
C ARG A 33 -11.04 -10.14 -3.01
N LEU A 34 -10.08 -10.79 -3.66
CA LEU A 34 -10.34 -12.02 -4.44
C LEU A 34 -10.90 -13.15 -3.57
N THR A 35 -10.47 -13.26 -2.32
CA THR A 35 -10.97 -14.28 -1.38
C THR A 35 -12.45 -14.05 -1.06
N ARG A 36 -12.84 -12.78 -0.84
CA ARG A 36 -14.25 -12.42 -0.62
C ARG A 36 -15.10 -12.59 -1.87
N GLU A 37 -14.60 -12.16 -3.03
CA GLU A 37 -15.28 -12.33 -4.32
C GLU A 37 -15.51 -13.81 -4.65
N ALA A 38 -14.63 -14.69 -4.17
CA ALA A 38 -14.76 -16.13 -4.30
C ALA A 38 -15.72 -16.78 -3.28
N GLY A 39 -16.27 -16.02 -2.32
CA GLY A 39 -17.11 -16.57 -1.23
C GLY A 39 -16.34 -17.44 -0.24
N GLU A 40 -15.01 -17.30 -0.19
CA GLU A 40 -14.14 -18.17 0.61
C GLU A 40 -13.75 -17.49 1.93
N THR A 41 -13.43 -18.30 2.94
CA THR A 41 -13.09 -17.80 4.26
C THR A 41 -11.72 -17.13 4.27
N LEU A 42 -11.66 -15.86 4.66
CA LEU A 42 -10.40 -15.16 4.91
C LEU A 42 -9.96 -15.37 6.36
N PHE A 43 -8.72 -15.83 6.59
CA PHE A 43 -8.14 -15.90 7.92
C PHE A 43 -7.11 -14.79 8.16
N ILE A 44 -7.26 -14.06 9.26
CA ILE A 44 -6.28 -13.07 9.73
C ILE A 44 -5.33 -13.76 10.70
N VAL A 45 -4.03 -13.75 10.40
CA VAL A 45 -3.04 -14.45 11.24
C VAL A 45 -2.38 -13.48 12.21
N LEU A 46 -2.49 -13.79 13.50
CA LEU A 46 -1.83 -13.06 14.58
C LEU A 46 -0.61 -13.82 15.11
N HIS A 47 0.38 -13.07 15.56
CA HIS A 47 1.51 -13.61 16.30
C HIS A 47 1.03 -14.14 17.66
N PRO A 48 1.47 -15.34 18.10
CA PRO A 48 0.92 -15.99 19.30
C PRO A 48 1.17 -15.17 20.58
N LYS A 49 2.38 -14.58 20.70
CA LYS A 49 2.80 -13.76 21.85
C LYS A 49 2.30 -12.31 21.78
N THR A 50 2.75 -11.56 20.77
CA THR A 50 2.46 -10.11 20.67
C THR A 50 1.06 -9.78 20.20
N LYS A 51 0.28 -10.76 19.73
CA LYS A 51 -1.06 -10.59 19.11
C LYS A 51 -1.09 -9.67 17.89
N LEU A 52 0.07 -9.25 17.39
CA LEU A 52 0.18 -8.41 16.21
C LEU A 52 -0.17 -9.21 14.96
N ARG A 53 -0.87 -8.57 14.02
CA ARG A 53 -1.16 -9.18 12.70
C ARG A 53 0.12 -9.35 11.90
N ILE A 54 0.42 -10.60 11.54
CA ILE A 54 1.61 -10.98 10.76
C ILE A 54 1.30 -11.34 9.32
N GLY A 55 0.03 -11.56 8.96
CA GLY A 55 -0.37 -11.90 7.60
C GLY A 55 -1.83 -12.30 7.49
N ILE A 56 -2.15 -12.98 6.39
CA ILE A 56 -3.46 -13.61 6.14
C ILE A 56 -3.26 -15.02 5.59
N ARG A 57 -4.24 -15.91 5.79
CA ARG A 57 -4.34 -17.17 5.04
C ARG A 57 -5.49 -17.06 4.06
N ILE A 58 -5.22 -17.44 2.82
CA ILE A 58 -6.14 -17.36 1.69
C ILE A 58 -6.02 -18.65 0.88
N PRO A 59 -7.02 -19.02 0.05
CA PRO A 59 -6.92 -20.19 -0.82
C PRO A 59 -5.66 -20.16 -1.69
N SER A 60 -4.96 -21.29 -1.80
CA SER A 60 -3.68 -21.40 -2.53
C SER A 60 -3.78 -21.02 -4.00
N ARG A 61 -4.95 -21.19 -4.63
CA ARG A 61 -5.23 -20.70 -5.99
C ARG A 61 -5.16 -19.17 -6.06
N ILE A 62 -5.73 -18.49 -5.08
CA ILE A 62 -5.75 -17.02 -5.00
C ILE A 62 -4.36 -16.51 -4.64
N LEU A 63 -3.64 -17.18 -3.74
CA LEU A 63 -2.27 -16.81 -3.39
C LEU A 63 -1.35 -16.78 -4.62
N ARG A 64 -1.40 -17.83 -5.46
CA ARG A 64 -0.63 -17.90 -6.71
C ARG A 64 -1.03 -16.81 -7.69
N GLU A 65 -2.32 -16.55 -7.85
CA GLU A 65 -2.80 -15.49 -8.74
C GLU A 65 -2.33 -14.10 -8.28
N VAL A 66 -2.44 -13.81 -6.99
CA VAL A 66 -1.97 -12.55 -6.39
C VAL A 66 -0.46 -12.38 -6.61
N GLN A 67 0.33 -13.44 -6.44
CA GLN A 67 1.78 -13.39 -6.68
C GLN A 67 2.10 -13.12 -8.16
N ARG A 68 1.41 -13.81 -9.06
CA ARG A 68 1.56 -13.63 -10.52
C ARG A 68 1.23 -12.19 -10.93
N GLN A 69 0.08 -11.68 -10.50
CA GLN A 69 -0.32 -10.31 -10.82
C GLN A 69 0.58 -9.26 -10.17
N ASP A 70 1.04 -9.48 -8.93
CA ASP A 70 1.99 -8.57 -8.28
C ASP A 70 3.26 -8.45 -9.11
N ALA A 71 3.84 -9.58 -9.55
CA ALA A 71 5.03 -9.60 -10.40
C ALA A 71 4.79 -8.88 -11.75
N LEU A 72 3.69 -9.20 -12.45
CA LEU A 72 3.37 -8.62 -13.76
C LEU A 72 3.14 -7.10 -13.69
N THR A 73 2.47 -6.63 -12.65
CA THR A 73 2.04 -5.22 -12.56
C THR A 73 2.99 -4.33 -11.78
N LYS A 74 4.01 -4.89 -11.10
CA LYS A 74 4.89 -4.13 -10.21
C LYS A 74 5.55 -2.95 -10.91
N ALA A 75 6.16 -3.18 -12.07
CA ALA A 75 6.85 -2.14 -12.83
C ALA A 75 5.89 -1.04 -13.27
N ALA A 76 4.74 -1.41 -13.84
CA ALA A 76 3.71 -0.45 -14.26
C ALA A 76 3.16 0.38 -13.09
N ARG A 77 2.91 -0.24 -11.93
CA ARG A 77 2.44 0.47 -10.72
C ARG A 77 3.49 1.44 -10.18
N LEU A 78 4.77 1.08 -10.23
CA LEU A 78 5.87 1.97 -9.85
C LEU A 78 5.96 3.16 -10.81
N ALA A 79 5.91 2.92 -12.13
CA ALA A 79 5.92 3.98 -13.13
C ALA A 79 4.70 4.91 -13.01
N ALA A 80 3.50 4.36 -12.77
CA ALA A 80 2.30 5.16 -12.55
C ALA A 80 2.40 6.03 -11.29
N THR A 81 2.99 5.49 -10.20
CA THR A 81 3.26 6.27 -8.99
C THR A 81 4.24 7.40 -9.28
N HIS A 82 5.34 7.11 -9.97
CA HIS A 82 6.34 8.11 -10.35
C HIS A 82 5.72 9.26 -11.16
N ARG A 83 4.94 8.94 -12.20
CA ARG A 83 4.24 9.95 -13.02
C ARG A 83 3.30 10.83 -12.20
N ARG A 84 2.58 10.25 -11.23
CA ARG A 84 1.72 11.04 -10.33
C ARG A 84 2.55 11.98 -9.45
N ASP A 85 3.65 11.49 -8.88
CA ASP A 85 4.52 12.32 -8.05
C ASP A 85 5.09 13.50 -8.85
N GLU A 86 5.57 13.25 -10.08
CA GLU A 86 6.05 14.30 -11.01
C GLU A 86 4.96 15.33 -11.32
N ASN A 87 3.72 14.86 -11.54
CA ASN A 87 2.59 15.75 -11.82
C ASN A 87 2.26 16.63 -10.62
N ILE A 88 2.27 16.09 -9.40
CA ILE A 88 1.99 16.86 -8.18
C ILE A 88 3.11 17.88 -7.93
N GLU A 89 4.38 17.50 -8.13
CA GLU A 89 5.50 18.43 -7.97
C GLU A 89 5.42 19.57 -8.99
N ARG A 90 5.08 19.27 -10.26
CA ARG A 90 4.85 20.28 -11.29
C ARG A 90 3.71 21.24 -10.91
N GLN A 91 2.57 20.70 -10.47
CA GLN A 91 1.44 21.54 -10.01
C GLN A 91 1.84 22.43 -8.84
N ALA A 92 2.59 21.91 -7.87
CA ALA A 92 3.08 22.70 -6.74
C ALA A 92 4.03 23.82 -7.19
N ARG A 93 4.92 23.54 -8.16
CA ARG A 93 5.80 24.54 -8.78
C ARG A 93 5.01 25.67 -9.41
N ASP A 94 3.99 25.34 -10.20
CA ASP A 94 3.15 26.34 -10.90
C ASP A 94 2.36 27.20 -9.90
N VAL A 95 1.80 26.59 -8.86
CA VAL A 95 1.10 27.31 -7.78
C VAL A 95 2.05 28.25 -7.02
N LEU A 96 3.26 27.80 -6.67
CA LEU A 96 4.23 28.63 -5.97
C LEU A 96 4.67 29.84 -6.81
N ARG A 97 4.89 29.66 -8.12
CA ARG A 97 5.21 30.78 -9.02
C ARG A 97 4.07 31.79 -9.10
N LYS A 98 2.81 31.31 -9.12
CA LYS A 98 1.63 32.18 -9.14
C LYS A 98 1.46 32.97 -7.84
N LEU A 99 1.64 32.32 -6.69
CA LEU A 99 1.47 32.95 -5.37
C LEU A 99 2.64 33.87 -5.00
N TYR A 100 3.85 33.54 -5.45
CA TYR A 100 5.08 34.26 -5.13
C TYR A 100 5.85 34.63 -6.39
N PRO A 101 5.36 35.57 -7.22
CA PRO A 101 5.96 35.86 -8.52
C PRO A 101 7.40 36.42 -8.45
N LYS A 102 7.81 36.97 -7.29
CA LYS A 102 9.16 37.49 -7.05
C LYS A 102 10.09 36.47 -6.37
N ILE A 103 9.66 35.23 -6.17
CA ILE A 103 10.49 34.21 -5.52
C ILE A 103 11.71 33.88 -6.39
N PRO A 104 12.94 33.86 -5.84
CA PRO A 104 14.08 33.35 -6.56
C PRO A 104 13.89 31.86 -6.91
N SER A 105 14.25 31.48 -8.14
CA SER A 105 14.12 30.09 -8.61
C SER A 105 14.84 29.09 -7.70
N SER A 106 16.02 29.46 -7.19
CA SER A 106 16.81 28.64 -6.25
C SER A 106 16.06 28.35 -4.95
N VAL A 107 15.37 29.34 -4.39
CA VAL A 107 14.58 29.19 -3.15
C VAL A 107 13.35 28.34 -3.42
N LEU A 108 12.68 28.54 -4.55
CA LEU A 108 11.51 27.75 -4.95
C LEU A 108 11.85 26.26 -5.06
N GLU A 109 12.94 25.91 -5.75
CA GLU A 109 13.35 24.51 -5.91
C GLU A 109 13.82 23.90 -4.58
N GLN A 110 14.46 24.67 -3.70
CA GLN A 110 14.78 24.21 -2.34
C GLN A 110 13.52 23.88 -1.52
N CYS A 111 12.50 24.76 -1.59
CA CYS A 111 11.21 24.53 -0.95
C CYS A 111 10.54 23.26 -1.48
N LEU A 112 10.47 23.07 -2.80
CA LEU A 112 9.90 21.88 -3.42
C LEU A 112 10.67 20.62 -3.04
N HIS A 113 12.00 20.62 -3.18
CA HIS A 113 12.84 19.48 -2.82
C HIS A 113 12.62 19.09 -1.36
N ARG A 114 12.60 20.08 -0.45
CA ARG A 114 12.37 19.83 0.97
C ARG A 114 10.95 19.33 1.21
N ALA A 115 9.92 19.87 0.55
CA ALA A 115 8.51 19.50 0.74
C ALA A 115 8.21 18.08 0.23
N PHE A 116 8.71 17.72 -0.95
CA PHE A 116 8.45 16.45 -1.64
C PHE A 116 9.44 15.34 -1.27
N LYS A 117 10.45 15.61 -0.43
CA LYS A 117 11.39 14.59 0.07
C LYS A 117 10.65 13.42 0.73
N LYS A 118 10.63 12.27 0.04
CA LYS A 118 10.06 11.03 0.56
C LYS A 118 10.83 10.54 1.79
N ARG A 119 10.11 9.88 2.70
CA ARG A 119 10.67 9.28 3.94
C ARG A 119 11.33 10.28 4.89
N ALA A 120 11.03 11.58 4.79
CA ALA A 120 11.53 12.61 5.68
C ALA A 120 10.81 12.66 7.05
N GLY A 121 10.12 11.59 7.45
CA GLY A 121 9.38 11.52 8.73
C GLY A 121 8.07 12.32 8.79
N ARG A 122 7.66 12.98 7.70
CA ARG A 122 6.38 13.71 7.66
C ARG A 122 5.21 12.74 7.54
N ILE A 123 4.25 12.86 8.47
CA ILE A 123 3.02 12.08 8.48
C ILE A 123 2.01 12.81 7.59
N GLY A 124 1.64 12.20 6.46
CA GLY A 124 0.56 12.71 5.62
C GLY A 124 -0.77 12.57 6.35
N ARG A 125 -1.20 13.61 7.07
CA ARG A 125 -2.58 13.73 7.55
C ARG A 125 -3.47 14.20 6.39
N CYS A 126 -3.74 13.30 5.44
CA CYS A 126 -4.93 13.45 4.63
C CYS A 126 -6.07 12.81 5.41
N VAL A 127 -6.81 13.65 6.13
CA VAL A 127 -8.18 13.29 6.55
C VAL A 127 -8.92 13.02 5.25
N SER A 128 -9.35 11.78 5.02
CA SER A 128 -10.29 11.55 3.91
C SER A 128 -11.57 12.30 4.28
N PRO A 129 -12.14 13.13 3.40
CA PRO A 129 -13.47 13.68 3.64
C PRO A 129 -14.47 12.52 3.78
N PRO A 130 -15.56 12.71 4.54
CA PRO A 130 -16.56 11.68 4.83
C PRO A 130 -17.19 11.08 3.58
#